data_AF-A0AAJ1QZZ6-F1
#
_entry.id   AF-A0AAJ1QZZ6-F1
#
_cell.length_a   1.000
_cell.length_b   1.000
_cell.length_c   1.000
_cell.angle_alpha   90.00
_cell.angle_beta   90.00
_cell.angle_gamma   90.00
#
_symmetry.space_group_name_H-M   'P 1'
#
loop_
_entity.id
_entity.type
_entity.pdbx_description
1 polymer ?
#
loop_
_entity_poly.entity_id
_entity_poly.type
_entity_poly.pdbx_seq_one_letter_code
_entity_poly.pdbx_strand_id
1 'polypeptide(L)'
;MTNHYNIHLVKAKTDLKVTYRDGKFRKLEHLRGALDQESLNAMGRVVPKEEQWMELFKVNWQGKVIYTDLSEAKEVSLFSKFNSVWFQFFAKENNGTKPKFTGADGKALNQIIAYLKEESKGDEIESLIVWQFILDNWNLLPDFYKNQQDLKIINSKFNVIIKQLRESIASKTGASHSESVQKANDIANKYF
;
A
#
# COMPACT_ATOMS: atom_id res chain seq x y z
N MET A 1 -5.47 -25.17 7.48
CA MET A 1 -5.43 -23.68 7.40
C MET A 1 -4.29 -23.19 8.30
N THR A 2 -3.52 -22.19 7.87
CA THR A 2 -2.39 -21.64 8.65
C THR A 2 -2.71 -20.22 9.04
N ASN A 3 -2.71 -19.94 10.33
CA ASN A 3 -3.03 -18.63 10.89
C ASN A 3 -1.85 -18.10 11.68
N HIS A 4 -1.72 -16.78 11.74
CA HIS A 4 -0.61 -16.11 12.39
C HIS A 4 -1.14 -15.04 13.31
N TYR A 5 -0.51 -14.86 14.46
CA TYR A 5 -0.80 -13.77 15.38
C TYR A 5 0.49 -13.08 15.78
N ASN A 6 0.46 -11.75 15.88
CA ASN A 6 1.47 -11.00 16.61
C ASN A 6 1.06 -10.90 18.08
N ILE A 7 2.00 -11.08 18.99
CA ILE A 7 1.82 -11.05 20.44
C ILE A 7 2.78 -10.00 20.98
N HIS A 8 2.24 -8.91 21.49
CA HIS A 8 2.99 -7.85 22.14
C HIS A 8 2.89 -7.97 23.67
N LEU A 9 4.03 -8.23 24.31
CA LEU A 9 4.16 -8.23 25.77
C LEU A 9 4.41 -6.80 26.25
N VAL A 10 3.40 -6.16 26.86
CA VAL A 10 3.42 -4.71 27.16
C VAL A 10 4.56 -4.33 28.09
N LYS A 11 4.72 -5.05 29.22
CA LYS A 11 5.77 -4.74 30.22
C LYS A 11 7.18 -5.03 29.68
N ALA A 12 7.33 -6.17 29.00
CA ALA A 12 8.60 -6.62 28.43
C ALA A 12 8.99 -5.89 27.13
N LYS A 13 8.07 -5.09 26.56
CA LYS A 13 8.24 -4.40 25.27
C LYS A 13 8.78 -5.34 24.18
N THR A 14 8.20 -6.54 24.12
CA THR A 14 8.67 -7.63 23.27
C THR A 14 7.55 -8.10 22.35
N ASP A 15 7.87 -8.22 21.07
CA ASP A 15 6.95 -8.67 20.01
C ASP A 15 7.34 -10.07 19.54
N LEU A 16 6.35 -10.95 19.48
CA LEU A 16 6.48 -12.33 19.08
C LEU A 16 5.45 -12.66 18.01
N LYS A 17 5.80 -13.50 17.04
CA LYS A 17 4.83 -14.06 16.11
C LYS A 17 4.56 -15.52 16.47
N VAL A 18 3.30 -15.85 16.72
CA VAL A 18 2.86 -17.24 16.81
C VAL A 18 2.21 -17.67 15.49
N THR A 19 2.47 -18.91 15.10
CA THR A 19 1.85 -19.56 13.95
C THR A 19 1.08 -20.79 14.42
N TYR A 20 -0.17 -20.89 14.00
CA TYR A 20 -1.00 -22.08 14.11
C TYR A 20 -1.16 -22.73 12.75
N ARG A 21 -1.17 -24.06 12.73
CA ARG A 21 -1.50 -24.84 11.54
C ARG A 21 -2.49 -25.91 11.93
N ASP A 22 -3.62 -25.94 11.25
CA ASP A 22 -4.73 -26.86 11.52
C ASP A 22 -5.19 -26.77 12.98
N GLY A 23 -5.32 -25.54 13.50
CA GLY A 23 -5.76 -25.21 14.85
C GLY A 23 -4.74 -25.48 15.96
N LYS A 24 -3.54 -25.97 15.64
CA LYS A 24 -2.51 -26.37 16.62
C LYS A 24 -1.30 -25.45 16.56
N PHE A 25 -0.71 -25.17 17.72
CA PHE A 25 0.54 -24.42 17.81
C PHE A 25 1.62 -25.07 16.93
N ARG A 26 2.24 -24.28 16.06
CA ARG A 26 3.28 -24.73 15.13
C ARG A 26 4.63 -24.09 15.40
N LYS A 27 4.66 -22.78 15.62
CA LYS A 27 5.90 -22.00 15.71
C LYS A 27 5.68 -20.75 16.55
N LEU A 28 6.70 -20.38 17.33
CA LEU A 28 6.84 -19.06 17.95
C LEU A 28 8.13 -18.42 17.44
N GLU A 29 8.07 -17.18 16.99
CA GLU A 29 9.19 -16.43 16.43
C GLU A 29 9.36 -15.14 17.23
N HIS A 30 10.58 -14.85 17.69
CA HIS A 30 10.87 -13.52 18.23
C HIS A 30 11.02 -12.53 17.09
N LEU A 31 10.29 -11.41 17.15
CA LEU A 31 10.37 -10.35 16.14
C LEU A 31 11.34 -9.25 16.59
N ARG A 32 11.14 -8.70 17.79
CA ARG A 32 11.94 -7.61 18.37
C ARG A 32 11.66 -7.44 19.86
N GLY A 33 12.57 -6.78 20.57
CA GLY A 33 12.47 -6.54 22.02
C GLY A 33 13.58 -7.26 22.79
N ALA A 34 13.57 -7.11 24.11
CA ALA A 34 14.52 -7.78 24.99
C ALA A 34 13.98 -9.13 25.44
N LEU A 35 14.73 -10.20 25.17
CA LEU A 35 14.42 -11.54 25.68
C LEU A 35 15.12 -11.79 27.02
N ASP A 36 14.66 -11.11 28.06
CA ASP A 36 15.10 -11.42 29.42
C ASP A 36 14.42 -12.69 29.95
N GLN A 37 14.90 -13.17 31.10
CA GLN A 37 14.39 -14.40 31.70
C GLN A 37 12.90 -14.30 32.10
N GLU A 38 12.43 -13.11 32.51
CA GLU A 38 11.02 -12.87 32.85
C GLU A 38 10.14 -13.03 31.59
N SER A 39 10.59 -12.48 30.46
CA SER A 39 9.94 -12.57 29.16
C SER A 39 9.92 -14.00 28.64
N LEU A 40 11.04 -14.73 28.72
CA LEU A 40 11.13 -16.14 28.35
C LEU A 40 10.17 -17.01 29.16
N ASN A 41 10.06 -16.77 30.47
CA ASN A 41 9.12 -17.49 31.33
C ASN A 41 7.65 -17.15 31.01
N ALA A 42 7.38 -15.93 30.55
CA ALA A 42 6.03 -15.50 30.19
C ALA A 42 5.54 -16.07 28.85
N MET A 43 6.44 -16.29 27.87
CA MET A 43 6.06 -16.75 26.51
C MET A 43 5.21 -18.02 26.50
N GLY A 44 5.59 -19.03 27.29
CA GLY A 44 4.85 -20.28 27.36
C GLY A 44 3.46 -20.17 28.02
N ARG A 45 3.20 -19.08 28.77
CA ARG A 45 1.94 -18.85 29.48
C ARG A 45 0.93 -18.04 28.68
N VAL A 46 1.41 -17.21 27.78
CA VAL A 46 0.58 -16.28 26.99
C VAL A 46 0.24 -16.83 25.61
N VAL A 47 0.84 -17.95 25.21
CA VAL A 47 0.56 -18.58 23.91
C VAL A 47 -0.36 -19.79 24.14
N PRO A 48 -1.59 -19.79 23.64
CA PRO A 48 -2.45 -20.96 23.76
C PRO A 48 -1.91 -22.12 22.92
N LYS A 49 -2.07 -23.35 23.41
CA LYS A 49 -1.64 -24.55 22.68
C LYS A 49 -2.47 -24.81 21.42
N GLU A 50 -3.75 -24.47 21.47
CA GLU A 50 -4.71 -24.61 20.38
C GLU A 50 -5.34 -23.26 20.10
N GLU A 51 -5.54 -22.97 18.82
CA GLU A 51 -6.00 -21.68 18.33
C GLU A 51 -7.41 -21.32 18.82
N GLN A 52 -8.28 -22.31 19.01
CA GLN A 52 -9.65 -22.12 19.51
C GLN A 52 -9.72 -21.40 20.87
N TRP A 53 -8.63 -21.42 21.64
CA TRP A 53 -8.54 -20.73 22.94
C TRP A 53 -8.04 -19.29 22.84
N MET A 54 -7.74 -18.79 21.64
CA MET A 54 -7.16 -17.45 21.42
C MET A 54 -8.05 -16.34 22.00
N GLU A 55 -9.37 -16.40 21.79
CA GLU A 55 -10.28 -15.39 22.31
C GLU A 55 -10.31 -15.35 23.84
N LEU A 56 -10.26 -16.50 24.51
CA LEU A 56 -10.14 -16.56 25.96
C LEU A 56 -8.80 -15.96 26.45
N PHE A 57 -7.71 -16.19 25.71
CA PHE A 57 -6.41 -15.63 26.06
C PHE A 57 -6.36 -14.11 25.88
N LYS A 58 -7.00 -13.58 24.84
CA LYS A 58 -7.16 -12.12 24.64
C LYS A 58 -7.85 -11.47 25.84
N VAL A 59 -8.89 -12.11 26.37
CA VAL A 59 -9.61 -11.62 27.58
C VAL A 59 -8.75 -11.79 28.84
N ASN A 60 -8.21 -12.98 29.09
CA ASN A 60 -7.47 -13.28 30.32
C ASN A 60 -6.20 -12.43 30.50
N TRP A 61 -5.58 -12.04 29.40
CA TRP A 61 -4.34 -11.26 29.38
C TRP A 61 -4.55 -9.80 28.98
N GLN A 62 -5.79 -9.32 28.99
CA GLN A 62 -6.13 -7.94 28.64
C GLN A 62 -5.28 -6.93 29.45
N GLY A 63 -4.73 -5.93 28.76
CA GLY A 63 -3.86 -4.91 29.35
C GLY A 63 -2.41 -5.36 29.61
N LYS A 64 -2.12 -6.66 29.57
CA LYS A 64 -0.75 -7.21 29.73
C LYS A 64 -0.16 -7.70 28.42
N VAL A 65 -1.02 -8.26 27.56
CA VAL A 65 -0.65 -8.82 26.27
C VAL A 65 -1.63 -8.32 25.22
N ILE A 66 -1.12 -7.89 24.07
CA ILE A 66 -1.94 -7.51 22.92
C ILE A 66 -1.74 -8.58 21.85
N TYR A 67 -2.83 -9.21 21.41
CA TYR A 67 -2.83 -10.19 20.33
C TYR A 67 -3.42 -9.54 19.09
N THR A 68 -2.69 -9.58 17.97
CA THR A 68 -3.15 -9.09 16.67
C THR A 68 -3.24 -10.26 15.71
N ASP A 69 -4.43 -10.52 15.18
CA ASP A 69 -4.60 -11.52 14.12
C ASP A 69 -3.96 -11.01 12.83
N LEU A 70 -3.17 -11.86 12.18
CA LEU A 70 -2.50 -11.59 10.91
C LEU A 70 -3.08 -12.44 9.77
N SER A 71 -4.10 -13.25 10.04
CA SER A 71 -4.86 -14.05 9.06
C SER A 71 -5.96 -13.25 8.38
N GLU A 72 -6.50 -12.23 9.06
CA GLU A 72 -7.22 -11.14 8.40
C GLU A 72 -6.21 -10.42 7.52
N ALA A 73 -6.37 -10.57 6.21
CA ALA A 73 -5.48 -10.00 5.20
C ALA A 73 -5.16 -8.55 5.60
N LYS A 74 -3.88 -8.27 5.93
CA LYS A 74 -3.41 -6.89 6.11
C LYS A 74 -4.05 -6.07 5.00
N GLU A 75 -4.86 -5.07 5.37
CA GLU A 75 -5.35 -4.13 4.37
C GLU A 75 -4.15 -3.71 3.54
N VAL A 76 -4.22 -3.98 2.24
CA VAL A 76 -3.10 -3.72 1.34
C VAL A 76 -2.77 -2.24 1.47
N SER A 77 -1.57 -1.93 1.96
CA SER A 77 -1.21 -0.55 2.25
C SER A 77 -1.38 0.31 1.00
N LEU A 78 -1.71 1.59 1.16
CA LEU A 78 -1.86 2.50 0.03
C LEU A 78 -0.64 2.46 -0.90
N PHE A 79 0.57 2.45 -0.32
CA PHE A 79 1.81 2.25 -1.06
C PHE A 79 1.79 0.98 -1.92
N SER A 80 1.37 -0.15 -1.36
CA SER A 80 1.30 -1.43 -2.09
C SER A 80 0.28 -1.38 -3.23
N LYS A 81 -0.85 -0.69 -3.04
CA LYS A 81 -1.85 -0.46 -4.10
C LYS A 81 -1.25 0.37 -5.24
N PHE A 82 -0.66 1.52 -4.94
CA PHE A 82 0.00 2.39 -5.92
C PHE A 82 1.15 1.69 -6.66
N ASN A 83 1.94 0.92 -5.93
CA ASN A 83 3.05 0.16 -6.47
C ASN A 83 2.53 -0.92 -7.44
N SER A 84 1.49 -1.64 -7.05
CA SER A 84 0.84 -2.63 -7.92
C SER A 84 0.38 -2.01 -9.24
N VAL A 85 -0.28 -0.85 -9.18
CA VAL A 85 -0.73 -0.11 -10.37
C VAL A 85 0.44 0.24 -11.29
N TRP A 86 1.55 0.76 -10.73
CA TRP A 86 2.74 1.07 -11.52
C TRP A 86 3.41 -0.16 -12.13
N PHE A 87 3.53 -1.26 -11.38
CA PHE A 87 4.12 -2.50 -11.88
C PHE A 87 3.29 -3.10 -13.03
N GLN A 88 1.96 -3.03 -12.95
CA GLN A 88 1.07 -3.48 -14.02
C GLN A 88 1.23 -2.61 -15.27
N PHE A 89 1.24 -1.28 -15.09
CA PHE A 89 1.52 -0.34 -16.16
C PHE A 89 2.87 -0.61 -16.83
N PHE A 90 3.95 -0.72 -16.07
CA PHE A 90 5.28 -0.95 -16.61
C PHE A 90 5.35 -2.28 -17.38
N ALA A 91 4.79 -3.35 -16.82
CA ALA A 91 4.76 -4.65 -17.49
C ALA A 91 3.96 -4.58 -18.81
N LYS A 92 2.82 -3.86 -18.82
CA LYS A 92 2.01 -3.65 -20.03
C LYS A 92 2.79 -2.94 -21.13
N GLU A 93 3.49 -1.86 -20.79
CA GLU A 93 4.24 -1.05 -21.76
C GLU A 93 5.56 -1.71 -22.21
N ASN A 94 6.09 -2.68 -21.45
CA ASN A 94 7.37 -3.35 -21.73
C ASN A 94 7.22 -4.86 -22.01
N ASN A 95 6.11 -5.27 -22.65
CA ASN A 95 5.89 -6.66 -23.08
C ASN A 95 6.08 -7.71 -21.98
N GLY A 96 5.61 -7.41 -20.76
CA GLY A 96 5.69 -8.29 -19.60
C GLY A 96 7.02 -8.24 -18.83
N THR A 97 7.96 -7.40 -19.25
CA THR A 97 9.25 -7.25 -18.55
C THR A 97 9.04 -6.62 -17.17
N LYS A 98 9.61 -7.25 -16.14
CA LYS A 98 9.54 -6.73 -14.77
C LYS A 98 10.56 -5.61 -14.57
N PRO A 99 10.17 -4.47 -13.99
CA PRO A 99 11.12 -3.41 -13.68
C PRO A 99 12.04 -3.83 -12.54
N LYS A 100 13.28 -3.33 -12.55
CA LYS A 100 14.16 -3.39 -11.38
C LYS A 100 13.73 -2.31 -10.39
N PHE A 101 13.11 -2.71 -9.29
CA PHE A 101 12.65 -1.79 -8.24
C PHE A 101 13.69 -1.64 -7.14
N THR A 102 14.04 -0.40 -6.81
CA THR A 102 15.06 -0.04 -5.83
C THR A 102 14.49 0.89 -4.76
N GLY A 103 15.27 1.17 -3.71
CA GLY A 103 14.87 2.14 -2.67
C GLY A 103 14.61 3.55 -3.21
N ALA A 104 15.28 3.95 -4.29
CA ALA A 104 15.05 5.24 -4.94
C ALA A 104 13.67 5.30 -5.61
N ASP A 105 13.22 4.18 -6.19
CA ASP A 105 11.90 4.07 -6.82
C ASP A 105 10.79 4.11 -5.75
N GLY A 106 11.00 3.42 -4.62
CA GLY A 106 10.11 3.52 -3.46
C GLY A 106 10.01 4.94 -2.88
N LYS A 107 11.13 5.67 -2.83
CA LYS A 107 11.11 7.08 -2.41
C LYS A 107 10.34 7.96 -3.40
N ALA A 108 10.56 7.79 -4.69
CA ALA A 108 9.83 8.52 -5.73
C ALA A 108 8.32 8.24 -5.68
N LEU A 109 7.93 6.97 -5.51
CA LEU A 109 6.52 6.60 -5.38
C LEU A 109 5.86 7.22 -4.14
N ASN A 110 6.55 7.25 -3.00
CA ASN A 110 6.05 7.91 -1.79
C ASN A 110 5.82 9.42 -2.00
N GLN A 111 6.69 10.09 -2.77
CA GLN A 111 6.52 11.50 -3.10
C GLN A 111 5.33 11.74 -4.02
N ILE A 112 5.13 10.88 -5.02
CA ILE A 112 3.94 10.90 -5.89
C ILE A 112 2.65 10.68 -5.07
N ILE A 113 2.64 9.68 -4.17
CA ILE A 113 1.50 9.41 -3.28
C ILE A 113 1.19 10.63 -2.42
N ALA A 114 2.21 11.25 -1.81
CA ALA A 114 2.01 12.43 -0.97
C ALA A 114 1.39 13.59 -1.75
N TYR A 115 1.89 13.86 -2.96
CA TYR A 115 1.34 14.90 -3.83
C TYR A 115 -0.11 14.62 -4.22
N LEU A 116 -0.42 13.39 -4.67
CA LEU A 116 -1.77 13.04 -5.08
C LEU A 116 -2.76 13.06 -3.91
N LYS A 117 -2.32 12.68 -2.70
CA LYS A 117 -3.13 12.82 -1.50
C LYS A 117 -3.43 14.28 -1.16
N GLU A 118 -2.48 15.18 -1.37
CA GLU A 118 -2.68 16.60 -1.15
C GLU A 118 -3.72 17.16 -2.15
N GLU A 119 -3.58 16.83 -3.43
CA GLU A 119 -4.54 17.23 -4.47
C GLU A 119 -5.94 16.67 -4.18
N SER A 120 -6.04 15.41 -3.73
CA SER A 120 -7.30 14.73 -3.37
C SER A 120 -7.79 15.03 -1.94
N LYS A 121 -7.37 16.15 -1.33
CA LYS A 121 -7.83 16.59 0.01
C LYS A 121 -7.70 15.52 1.12
N GLY A 122 -6.74 14.61 0.97
CA GLY A 122 -6.48 13.50 1.88
C GLY A 122 -7.23 12.19 1.58
N ASP A 123 -8.09 12.13 0.57
CA ASP A 123 -8.80 10.92 0.17
C ASP A 123 -7.85 9.93 -0.54
N GLU A 124 -7.60 8.80 0.11
CA GLU A 124 -6.69 7.77 -0.39
C GLU A 124 -7.25 6.97 -1.59
N ILE A 125 -8.56 6.79 -1.64
CA ILE A 125 -9.22 6.07 -2.74
C ILE A 125 -9.16 6.94 -3.99
N GLU A 126 -9.50 8.21 -3.84
CA GLU A 126 -9.47 9.19 -4.92
C GLU A 126 -8.04 9.36 -5.46
N SER A 127 -7.05 9.48 -4.58
CA SER A 127 -5.63 9.54 -4.96
C SER A 127 -5.20 8.36 -5.82
N LEU A 128 -5.65 7.15 -5.46
CA LEU A 128 -5.36 5.92 -6.21
C LEU A 128 -6.07 5.91 -7.58
N ILE A 129 -7.31 6.40 -7.64
CA ILE A 129 -8.06 6.54 -8.90
C ILE A 129 -7.33 7.49 -9.84
N VAL A 130 -6.86 8.64 -9.33
CA VAL A 130 -6.10 9.62 -10.13
C VAL A 130 -4.79 8.99 -10.63
N TRP A 131 -4.09 8.24 -9.77
CA TRP A 131 -2.87 7.53 -10.18
C TRP A 131 -3.12 6.53 -11.30
N GLN A 132 -4.15 5.69 -11.15
CA GLN A 132 -4.56 4.74 -12.19
C GLN A 132 -4.92 5.46 -13.49
N PHE A 133 -5.68 6.56 -13.40
CA PHE A 133 -6.08 7.36 -14.56
C PHE A 133 -4.86 7.93 -15.32
N ILE A 134 -3.86 8.44 -14.62
CA ILE A 134 -2.63 8.96 -15.23
C ILE A 134 -1.93 7.86 -16.04
N LEU A 135 -1.78 6.66 -15.46
CA LEU A 135 -1.07 5.55 -16.11
C LEU A 135 -1.90 4.89 -17.24
N ASP A 136 -3.23 4.84 -17.10
CA ASP A 136 -4.11 4.28 -18.15
C ASP A 136 -4.11 5.13 -19.42
N ASN A 137 -3.91 6.44 -19.27
CA ASN A 137 -3.86 7.39 -20.37
C ASN A 137 -2.42 7.76 -20.78
N TRP A 138 -1.41 7.00 -20.31
CA TRP A 138 -0.01 7.29 -20.58
C TRP A 138 0.32 7.39 -22.08
N ASN A 139 -0.36 6.58 -22.90
CA ASN A 139 -0.23 6.57 -24.35
C ASN A 139 -0.69 7.86 -25.05
N LEU A 140 -1.37 8.76 -24.33
CA LEU A 140 -1.80 10.07 -24.82
C LEU A 140 -0.70 11.13 -24.72
N LEU A 141 0.32 10.92 -23.89
CA LEU A 141 1.42 11.86 -23.73
C LEU A 141 2.22 12.03 -25.03
N PRO A 142 3.02 13.10 -25.17
CA PRO A 142 4.03 13.17 -26.23
C PRO A 142 5.05 12.02 -26.12
N ASP A 143 5.59 11.56 -27.26
CA ASP A 143 6.48 10.39 -27.33
C ASP A 143 7.69 10.48 -26.39
N PHE A 144 8.20 11.69 -26.16
CA PHE A 144 9.27 11.93 -25.19
C PHE A 144 8.93 11.41 -23.79
N TYR A 145 7.70 11.66 -23.30
CA TYR A 145 7.27 11.25 -21.98
C TYR A 145 6.77 9.80 -21.95
N LYS A 146 6.23 9.27 -23.06
CA LYS A 146 5.81 7.86 -23.15
C LYS A 146 6.94 6.90 -22.79
N ASN A 147 8.15 7.24 -23.22
CA ASN A 147 9.36 6.46 -22.97
C ASN A 147 9.94 6.63 -21.55
N GLN A 148 9.36 7.51 -20.71
CA GLN A 148 9.86 7.84 -19.37
C GLN A 148 9.02 7.17 -18.28
N GLN A 149 9.13 5.85 -18.17
CA GLN A 149 8.28 5.04 -17.28
C GLN A 149 8.91 4.77 -15.91
N ASP A 150 10.18 5.15 -15.73
CA ASP A 150 10.90 5.04 -14.47
C ASP A 150 10.32 6.03 -13.43
N LEU A 151 10.01 5.54 -12.23
CA LEU A 151 9.37 6.32 -11.16
C LEU A 151 10.14 7.59 -10.78
N LYS A 152 11.47 7.57 -10.81
CA LYS A 152 12.28 8.76 -10.50
C LYS A 152 12.07 9.85 -11.54
N ILE A 153 11.98 9.45 -12.82
CA ILE A 153 11.73 10.38 -13.92
C ILE A 153 10.30 10.91 -13.83
N ILE A 154 9.30 10.02 -13.68
CA ILE A 154 7.89 10.38 -13.51
C ILE A 154 7.75 11.40 -12.40
N ASN A 155 8.30 11.12 -11.22
CA ASN A 155 8.26 12.02 -10.07
C ASN A 155 8.94 13.37 -10.36
N SER A 156 10.12 13.37 -10.97
CA SER A 156 10.85 14.62 -11.29
C SER A 156 10.13 15.53 -12.30
N LYS A 157 9.24 14.95 -13.13
CA LYS A 157 8.48 15.64 -14.19
C LYS A 157 6.98 15.62 -13.94
N PHE A 158 6.54 15.30 -12.73
CA PHE A 158 5.15 14.93 -12.46
C PHE A 158 4.15 16.01 -12.89
N ASN A 159 4.41 17.26 -12.52
CA ASN A 159 3.57 18.41 -12.91
C ASN A 159 3.51 18.61 -14.43
N VAL A 160 4.63 18.37 -15.12
CA VAL A 160 4.70 18.50 -16.59
C VAL A 160 3.90 17.38 -17.25
N ILE A 161 4.01 16.14 -16.74
CA ILE A 161 3.23 14.99 -17.19
C ILE A 161 1.73 15.26 -17.03
N ILE A 162 1.29 15.73 -15.85
CA ILE A 162 -0.12 16.07 -15.60
C ILE A 162 -0.61 17.12 -16.59
N LYS A 163 0.15 18.21 -16.78
CA LYS A 163 -0.19 19.27 -17.72
C LYS A 163 -0.34 18.74 -19.15
N GLN A 164 0.66 18.01 -19.64
CA GLN A 164 0.67 17.45 -20.99
C GLN A 164 -0.47 16.45 -21.20
N LEU A 165 -0.77 15.64 -20.18
CA LEU A 165 -1.87 14.69 -20.24
C LEU A 165 -3.23 15.41 -20.36
N ARG A 166 -3.46 16.46 -19.57
CA ARG A 166 -4.67 17.30 -19.66
C ARG A 166 -4.83 17.92 -21.05
N GLU A 167 -3.77 18.50 -21.60
CA GLU A 167 -3.76 19.08 -22.96
C GLU A 167 -4.04 18.02 -24.05
N SER A 168 -3.45 16.83 -23.90
CA SER A 168 -3.62 15.72 -24.85
C SER A 168 -5.02 15.12 -24.82
N ILE A 169 -5.65 15.05 -23.64
CA ILE A 169 -7.05 14.63 -23.49
C ILE A 169 -7.97 15.66 -24.14
N ALA A 170 -7.81 16.94 -23.81
CA ALA A 170 -8.65 18.02 -24.33
C ALA A 170 -8.62 18.09 -25.87
N SER A 171 -7.44 17.95 -26.48
CA SER A 171 -7.27 17.95 -27.94
C SER A 171 -7.89 16.73 -28.63
N LYS A 172 -7.86 15.54 -28.01
CA LYS A 172 -8.47 14.33 -28.60
C LYS A 172 -10.00 14.29 -28.50
N THR A 173 -10.60 14.92 -27.50
CA THR A 173 -12.06 14.90 -27.33
C THR A 173 -12.82 15.87 -28.25
N GLY A 174 -12.14 16.73 -29.03
CA GLY A 174 -12.79 17.63 -30.00
C GLY A 174 -13.85 18.57 -29.41
N ALA A 175 -13.89 18.70 -28.09
CA ALA A 175 -14.91 19.46 -27.40
C ALA A 175 -14.45 20.92 -27.32
N SER A 176 -15.34 21.82 -27.76
CA SER A 176 -15.27 23.27 -27.54
C SER A 176 -14.66 23.56 -26.17
N HIS A 177 -13.79 24.58 -26.07
CA HIS A 177 -13.09 24.96 -24.85
C HIS A 177 -14.00 24.99 -23.60
N SER A 178 -15.29 25.29 -23.77
CA SER A 178 -16.30 25.22 -22.70
C SER A 178 -16.67 23.81 -22.25
N GLU A 179 -16.85 22.84 -23.15
CA GLU A 179 -17.30 21.48 -22.83
C GLU A 179 -16.17 20.57 -22.32
N SER A 180 -14.94 20.79 -22.79
CA SER A 180 -13.75 20.09 -22.28
C SER A 180 -13.40 20.55 -20.87
N VAL A 181 -13.51 21.85 -20.60
CA VAL A 181 -13.34 22.43 -19.26
C VAL A 181 -14.48 21.99 -18.36
N GLN A 182 -15.73 21.93 -18.85
CA GLN A 182 -16.85 21.42 -18.07
C GLN A 182 -16.67 19.94 -17.73
N LYS A 183 -16.31 19.06 -18.68
CA LYS A 183 -16.05 17.64 -18.38
C LYS A 183 -14.82 17.42 -17.49
N ALA A 184 -13.74 18.18 -17.69
CA ALA A 184 -12.58 18.13 -16.82
C ALA A 184 -12.92 18.63 -15.41
N ASN A 185 -13.75 19.68 -15.29
CA ASN A 185 -14.27 20.18 -14.04
C ASN A 185 -15.37 19.28 -13.44
N ASP A 186 -16.12 18.52 -14.23
CA ASP A 186 -17.15 17.60 -13.74
C ASP A 186 -16.50 16.30 -13.26
N ILE A 187 -15.43 15.84 -13.92
CA ILE A 187 -14.56 14.79 -13.41
C ILE A 187 -13.82 15.32 -12.18
N ALA A 188 -13.32 16.56 -12.22
CA ALA A 188 -12.65 17.13 -11.06
C ALA A 188 -13.62 17.31 -9.90
N ASN A 189 -14.79 17.92 -10.04
CA ASN A 189 -15.78 18.14 -8.98
C ASN A 189 -16.51 16.87 -8.52
N LYS A 190 -16.45 15.79 -9.31
CA LYS A 190 -16.97 14.48 -8.90
C LYS A 190 -16.00 13.76 -7.95
N TYR A 191 -14.72 14.10 -8.02
CA TYR A 191 -13.68 13.42 -7.26
C TYR A 191 -13.01 14.36 -6.23
N PHE A 192 -12.70 15.60 -6.59
CA PHE A 192 -12.25 16.73 -5.77
C PHE A 192 -13.41 17.64 -5.31
#